data_AF-A0A2N2GPG1-F1
#
_entry.id   AF-A0A2N2GPG1-F1
#
_cell.length_a   1.000
_cell.length_b   1.000
_cell.length_c   1.000
_cell.angle_alpha   90.00
_cell.angle_beta   90.00
_cell.angle_gamma   90.00
#
_symmetry.space_group_name_H-M   'P 1'
#
loop_
_entity.id
_entity.type
_entity.pdbx_description
1 polymer ?
#
loop_
_entity_poly.entity_id
_entity_poly.type
_entity_poly.pdbx_seq_one_letter_code
_entity_poly.pdbx_strand_id
1 'polypeptide(L)' 'GHSALIRQEVNPDLIGGVLIRVGNKLVDGSMEGSIRRFCDRLNLSL' A
#
# COMPACT_ATOMS: atom_id res chain seq x y z
N GLY A 1 -9.47 -7.58 -25.72
CA GLY A 1 -8.44 -7.35 -24.70
C GLY A 1 -8.84 -6.13 -23.90
N HIS A 2 -8.61 -6.14 -22.58
CA HIS A 2 -8.87 -4.97 -21.74
C HIS A 2 -7.58 -4.18 -21.56
N SER A 3 -7.63 -2.86 -21.74
CA SER A 3 -6.51 -1.95 -21.50
C SER A 3 -6.68 -1.22 -20.18
N ALA A 4 -5.58 -0.90 -19.51
CA ALA A 4 -5.55 -0.11 -18.30
C ALA A 4 -4.53 1.03 -18.44
N LEU A 5 -4.90 2.23 -18.00
CA LEU A 5 -4.00 3.37 -17.91
C LEU A 5 -3.42 3.41 -16.49
N ILE A 6 -2.10 3.56 -16.39
CA ILE A 6 -1.39 3.65 -15.12
C ILE A 6 -0.89 5.08 -14.95
N ARG A 7 -1.26 5.71 -13.83
CA ARG A 7 -0.65 6.96 -13.37
C ARG A 7 0.20 6.64 -12.15
N GLN A 8 1.46 7.02 -12.19
CA GLN A 8 2.39 6.91 -11.07
C GLN A 8 2.66 8.29 -10.49
N GLU A 9 2.75 8.35 -9.15
CA GLU A 9 3.11 9.54 -8.41
C GLU A 9 4.03 9.12 -7.26
N VAL A 10 5.04 9.95 -6.96
CA VAL A 10 5.92 9.74 -5.81
C VAL A 10 5.30 10.44 -4.62
N ASN A 11 5.02 9.70 -3.55
CA ASN A 11 4.55 10.23 -2.28
C ASN A 11 5.67 10.16 -1.23
N PRO A 12 6.28 11.29 -0.83
CA PRO A 12 7.34 11.31 0.19
C PRO A 12 6.88 10.87 1.59
N ASP A 13 5.58 10.91 1.89
CA ASP A 13 5.04 10.47 3.18
C ASP A 13 4.99 8.94 3.29
N LEU A 14 5.12 8.22 2.17
CA LEU A 14 5.27 6.77 2.18
C LEU A 14 6.74 6.42 2.46
N ILE A 15 6.97 5.72 3.57
CA ILE A 15 8.29 5.18 3.92
C ILE A 15 8.81 4.13 2.90
N GLY A 16 7.93 3.65 2.02
CA GLY A 16 8.25 2.73 0.94
C GLY A 16 7.05 1.87 0.52
N GLY A 17 7.25 1.07 -0.53
CA GLY A 17 6.20 0.26 -1.13
C GLY A 17 5.28 1.09 -2.04
N VAL A 18 4.05 0.61 -2.23
CA VAL A 18 3.08 1.23 -3.15
C VAL A 18 1.66 1.23 -2.59
N LEU A 19 0.91 2.29 -2.86
CA LEU A 19 -0.55 2.28 -2.73
C LEU A 19 -1.15 2.22 -4.14
N ILE A 20 -1.98 1.22 -4.40
CA ILE A 20 -2.58 1.00 -5.71
C ILE A 20 -4.08 1.27 -5.61
N ARG A 21 -4.58 2.18 -6.45
CA ARG A 21 -6.02 2.45 -6.57
C ARG A 21 -6.56 1.92 -7.88
N VAL A 22 -7.58 1.08 -7.81
CA VAL A 22 -8.31 0.55 -8.97
C VAL A 22 -9.80 0.84 -8.80
N GLY A 23 -10.31 1.82 -9.55
CA GLY A 23 -11.65 2.34 -9.34
C GLY A 23 -11.82 2.89 -7.91
N ASN A 24 -12.77 2.35 -7.16
CA ASN A 24 -13.02 2.69 -5.75
C ASN A 24 -12.27 1.81 -4.74
N LYS A 25 -11.44 0.86 -5.20
CA LYS A 25 -10.66 -0.02 -4.32
C LYS A 25 -9.26 0.55 -4.13
N LEU A 26 -8.81 0.55 -2.88
CA LEU A 26 -7.43 0.83 -2.52
C LEU A 26 -6.79 -0.46 -2.01
N VAL A 27 -5.66 -0.82 -2.61
CA VAL A 27 -4.82 -1.96 -2.21
C VAL A 27 -3.55 -1.39 -1.60
N ASP A 28 -3.30 -1.80 -0.37
CA ASP A 28 -2.15 -1.34 0.42
C ASP A 28 -0.97 -2.32 0.29
N GLY A 29 0.01 -1.94 -0.54
CA GLY A 29 1.32 -2.56 -0.63
C GLY A 29 2.41 -1.70 0.01
N SER A 30 2.06 -0.80 0.95
CA SER A 30 3.03 0.04 1.63
C SER A 30 3.86 -0.77 2.65
N MET A 31 5.05 -0.26 2.95
CA MET A 31 5.89 -0.81 4.01
C MET A 31 5.26 -0.59 5.39
N GLU A 32 4.59 0.54 5.61
CA GLU A 32 3.86 0.82 6.85
C GLU A 32 2.79 -0.24 7.13
N GLY A 33 1.93 -0.51 6.15
CA GLY A 33 0.91 -1.55 6.27
C GLY A 33 1.51 -2.94 6.49
N SER A 34 2.66 -3.23 5.88
CA SER A 34 3.38 -4.50 6.06
C SER A 34 3.94 -4.66 7.47
N ILE A 35 4.54 -3.60 8.04
CA ILE A 35 5.06 -3.56 9.41
C ILE A 35 3.90 -3.68 10.40
N ARG A 36 2.82 -2.93 10.19
CA ARG A 36 1.62 -3.01 11.03
C ARG A 36 1.07 -4.43 11.09
N ARG A 37 0.86 -5.06 9.94
CA ARG A 37 0.40 -6.46 9.86
C ARG A 37 1.37 -7.43 10.52
N PHE A 38 2.68 -7.16 10.46
CA PHE A 38 3.68 -7.97 11.15
C PHE A 38 3.55 -7.85 12.67
N CYS A 39 3.44 -6.63 13.19
CA CYS A 39 3.21 -6.39 14.62
C CYS A 39 1.89 -6.99 15.10
N ASP A 40 0.80 -6.85 14.34
CA ASP A 40 -0.49 -7.47 14.65
C ASP A 40 -0.36 -9.00 14.78
N ARG A 41 0.38 -9.66 13.88
CA ARG A 41 0.64 -11.11 13.96
C ARG A 41 1.46 -11.52 15.19
N LEU A 42 2.25 -10.60 15.72
CA LEU A 42 3.08 -10.82 16.90
C LEU A 42 2.46 -10.26 18.20
N ASN A 43 1.24 -9.74 18.14
CA ASN A 43 0.58 -9.03 19.26
C ASN A 43 1.45 -7.90 19.85
N LEU A 44 2.18 -7.19 18.99
CA LEU A 44 2.95 -5.99 19.36
C LEU A 44 2.08 -4.75 19.14
N SER A 45 2.03 -3.85 20.13
CA SER A 45 1.41 -2.53 19.95
C SER A 45 2.40 -1.58 19.27
N LEU A 46 2.00 -1.02 18.13
CA LEU A 46 2.66 0.10 17.47
C LEU A 46 2.02 1.43 17.88
#